data_AF-A0A3P7Y5R6-F1
#
_entry.id   AF-A0A3P7Y5R6-F1
#
_cell.length_a   1.000
_cell.length_b   1.000
_cell.length_c   1.000
_cell.angle_alpha   90.00
_cell.angle_beta   90.00
_cell.angle_gamma   90.00
#
_symmetry.space_group_name_H-M   'P 1'
#
loop_
_entity.id
_entity.type
_entity.pdbx_description
1 polymer ?
#
loop_
_entity_poly.entity_id
_entity_poly.type
_entity_poly.pdbx_seq_one_letter_code
_entity_poly.pdbx_strand_id
1 'polypeptide(L)'
;MLQARKVAERERKKEEVRKRLEEASRAKKAKKGFLTPERKKKLRKLLMMKAAEDLKQQQMLKEQERQRILQERIIPLPDLDDCDDLEEVYNQMRERLIALESENYDVSYTVRQKDFEINELTIAVNDLRGKFVKPTLKKVSKTEGKFDKLKKKEAAKVDFRSNLKQIEKNQFAMEEEGKEKAKADWAK
;
A
#
# COMPACT_ATOMS: atom_id res chain seq x y z
N MET A 1 16.06 18.55 42.19
CA MET A 1 17.35 18.50 41.45
C MET A 1 17.40 17.36 40.41
N LEU A 2 17.14 16.10 40.77
CA LEU A 2 17.30 14.95 39.84
C LEU A 2 16.32 14.95 38.64
N GLN A 3 15.05 15.31 38.88
CA GLN A 3 14.03 15.40 37.82
C GLN A 3 14.31 16.54 36.83
N ALA A 4 14.77 17.70 37.31
CA ALA A 4 15.18 18.82 36.46
C ALA A 4 16.35 18.45 35.54
N ARG A 5 17.33 17.68 36.06
CA ARG A 5 18.44 17.16 35.26
C ARG A 5 17.98 16.18 34.17
N LYS A 6 17.01 15.29 34.47
CA LYS A 6 16.41 14.37 33.49
C LYS A 6 15.62 15.11 32.41
N VAL A 7 14.88 16.17 32.77
CA VAL A 7 14.14 17.00 31.82
C VAL A 7 15.11 17.78 30.92
N ALA A 8 16.14 18.39 31.48
CA ALA A 8 17.17 19.10 30.72
C ALA A 8 17.92 18.17 29.75
N GLU A 9 18.22 16.93 30.17
CA GLU A 9 18.83 15.92 29.30
C GLU A 9 17.90 15.50 28.14
N ARG A 10 16.59 15.36 28.40
CA ARG A 10 15.60 15.07 27.35
C ARG A 10 15.45 16.22 26.37
N GLU A 11 15.40 17.46 26.84
CA GLU A 11 15.30 18.65 25.98
C GLU A 11 16.56 18.81 25.12
N ARG A 12 17.75 18.57 25.68
CA ARG A 12 19.00 18.52 24.91
C ARG A 12 18.98 17.45 23.83
N LYS A 13 18.50 16.23 24.14
CA LYS A 13 18.34 15.14 23.15
C LYS A 13 17.34 15.50 22.05
N LYS A 14 16.21 16.13 22.40
CA LYS A 14 15.22 16.63 21.42
C LYS A 14 15.82 17.68 20.49
N GLU A 15 16.56 18.64 21.03
CA GLU A 15 17.21 19.69 20.25
C GLU A 15 18.28 19.12 19.32
N GLU A 16 19.07 18.16 19.79
CA GLU A 16 20.06 17.45 18.98
C GLU A 16 19.40 16.68 17.82
N VAL A 17 18.32 15.92 18.09
CA VAL A 17 17.54 15.22 17.07
C VAL A 17 16.96 16.20 16.06
N ARG A 18 16.42 17.33 16.52
CA ARG A 18 15.85 18.38 15.65
C ARG A 18 16.92 19.02 14.77
N LYS A 19 18.09 19.36 15.33
CA LYS A 19 19.22 19.91 14.59
C LYS A 19 19.71 18.93 13.52
N ARG A 20 19.84 17.65 13.88
CA ARG A 20 20.20 16.58 12.92
C ARG A 20 19.17 16.43 11.80
N LEU A 21 17.88 16.50 12.11
CA LEU A 21 16.80 16.45 11.11
C LEU A 21 16.84 17.68 10.18
N GLU A 22 17.12 18.86 10.73
CA GLU A 22 17.24 20.10 9.95
C GLU A 22 18.47 20.07 9.02
N GLU A 23 19.62 19.64 9.52
CA GLU A 23 20.85 19.47 8.75
C GLU A 23 20.68 18.43 7.62
N ALA A 24 20.03 17.30 7.91
CA ALA A 24 19.68 16.30 6.91
C ALA A 24 18.74 16.85 5.82
N SER A 25 17.82 17.76 6.21
CA SER A 25 16.92 18.43 5.26
C SER A 25 17.67 19.44 4.36
N ARG A 26 18.66 20.17 4.90
CA ARG A 26 19.52 21.10 4.15
C ARG A 26 20.45 20.34 3.20
N ALA A 27 21.06 19.25 3.66
CA ALA A 27 21.91 18.38 2.84
C ALA A 27 21.16 17.75 1.65
N LYS A 28 19.87 17.42 1.81
CA LYS A 28 19.03 16.94 0.70
C LYS A 28 18.78 17.98 -0.39
N LYS A 29 18.86 19.29 -0.09
CA LYS A 29 18.75 20.37 -1.09
C LYS A 29 20.05 20.57 -1.88
N ALA A 30 21.20 20.23 -1.31
CA ALA A 30 22.51 20.48 -1.92
C ALA A 30 22.92 19.44 -2.99
N LYS A 31 22.39 18.22 -2.97
CA LYS A 31 22.74 17.18 -3.97
C LYS A 31 21.91 17.30 -5.26
N LYS A 32 22.26 18.28 -6.09
CA LYS A 32 21.79 18.45 -7.48
C LYS A 32 22.90 17.97 -8.41
N GLY A 33 22.88 16.72 -8.92
CA GLY A 33 23.91 16.34 -9.89
C GLY A 33 24.10 14.91 -10.41
N PHE A 34 23.26 13.90 -10.13
CA PHE A 34 23.52 12.55 -10.68
C PHE A 34 22.44 12.01 -11.63
N LEU A 35 21.21 12.51 -11.55
CA LEU A 35 20.08 11.96 -12.30
C LEU A 35 19.15 13.09 -12.73
N THR A 36 18.67 13.06 -13.98
CA THR A 36 17.64 14.01 -14.41
C THR A 36 16.40 13.85 -13.51
N PRO A 37 15.70 14.95 -13.16
CA PRO A 37 14.52 14.89 -12.31
C PRO A 37 13.45 13.91 -12.81
N GLU A 38 13.29 13.81 -14.13
CA GLU A 38 12.39 12.87 -14.80
C GLU A 38 12.78 11.41 -14.57
N ARG A 39 14.06 11.07 -14.77
CA ARG A 39 14.57 9.71 -14.53
C ARG A 39 14.45 9.33 -13.05
N LYS A 40 14.65 10.29 -12.13
CA LYS A 40 14.42 10.08 -10.68
C LYS A 40 12.96 9.81 -10.35
N LYS A 41 12.03 10.52 -10.98
CA LYS A 41 10.59 10.30 -10.82
C LYS A 41 10.17 8.93 -11.37
N LYS A 42 10.65 8.56 -12.56
CA LYS A 42 10.39 7.24 -13.17
C LYS A 42 10.93 6.11 -12.29
N LEU A 43 12.16 6.25 -11.78
CA LEU A 43 12.76 5.26 -10.88
C LEU A 43 11.96 5.09 -9.58
N ARG A 44 11.54 6.18 -8.93
CA ARG A 44 10.69 6.12 -7.74
C ARG A 44 9.37 5.39 -8.00
N LYS A 45 8.75 5.66 -9.16
CA LYS A 45 7.52 4.96 -9.57
C LYS A 45 7.78 3.46 -9.71
N LEU A 46 8.85 3.07 -10.43
CA LEU A 46 9.20 1.66 -10.61
C LEU A 46 9.49 0.96 -9.27
N LEU A 47 10.21 1.62 -8.35
CA LEU A 47 10.49 1.08 -7.02
C LEU A 47 9.21 0.91 -6.19
N MET A 48 8.29 1.87 -6.23
CA MET A 48 7.00 1.74 -5.54
C MET A 48 6.12 0.64 -6.16
N MET A 49 6.12 0.51 -7.49
CA MET A 49 5.40 -0.56 -8.19
C MET A 49 5.96 -1.93 -7.81
N LYS A 50 7.28 -2.09 -7.85
CA LYS A 50 7.94 -3.33 -7.42
C LYS A 50 7.68 -3.63 -5.94
N ALA A 51 7.80 -2.65 -5.05
CA ALA A 51 7.51 -2.84 -3.64
C ALA A 51 6.05 -3.25 -3.37
N ALA A 52 5.09 -2.72 -4.15
CA ALA A 52 3.69 -3.13 -4.05
C ALA A 52 3.46 -4.55 -4.58
N GLU A 53 4.14 -4.93 -5.66
CA GLU A 53 4.11 -6.28 -6.21
C GLU A 53 4.74 -7.30 -5.25
N ASP A 54 5.94 -7.02 -4.74
CA ASP A 54 6.64 -7.84 -3.74
C ASP A 54 5.79 -8.00 -2.47
N LEU A 55 5.13 -6.92 -2.00
CA LEU A 55 4.22 -6.98 -0.85
C LEU A 55 3.03 -7.91 -1.11
N LYS A 56 2.44 -7.85 -2.31
CA LYS A 56 1.32 -8.73 -2.69
C LYS A 56 1.77 -10.19 -2.80
N GLN A 57 2.95 -10.44 -3.37
CA GLN A 57 3.53 -11.78 -3.43
C GLN A 57 3.79 -12.35 -2.04
N GLN A 58 4.38 -11.56 -1.13
CA GLN A 58 4.58 -11.98 0.25
C GLN A 58 3.27 -12.28 0.98
N GLN A 59 2.21 -11.49 0.76
CA GLN A 59 0.88 -11.77 1.31
C GLN A 59 0.31 -13.09 0.79
N MET A 60 0.45 -13.34 -0.52
CA MET A 60 0.00 -14.59 -1.13
C MET A 60 0.76 -15.81 -0.58
N LEU A 61 2.08 -15.73 -0.47
CA LEU A 61 2.91 -16.80 0.11
C LEU A 61 2.57 -17.04 1.58
N LYS A 62 2.34 -15.97 2.35
CA LYS A 62 1.95 -16.09 3.76
C LYS A 62 0.58 -16.73 3.93
N GLU A 63 -0.36 -16.43 3.04
CA GLU A 63 -1.69 -17.05 3.05
C GLU A 63 -1.64 -18.53 2.63
N GLN A 64 -0.85 -18.87 1.60
CA GLN A 64 -0.62 -20.27 1.21
C GLN A 64 0.02 -21.07 2.34
N GLU A 65 1.04 -20.51 2.99
CA GLU A 65 1.69 -21.13 4.13
C GLU A 65 0.74 -21.28 5.33
N ARG A 66 -0.11 -20.28 5.58
CA ARG A 66 -1.18 -20.37 6.57
C ARG A 66 -2.12 -21.53 6.26
N GLN A 67 -2.57 -21.66 5.01
CA GLN A 67 -3.45 -22.75 4.59
C GLN A 67 -2.78 -24.12 4.77
N ARG A 68 -1.51 -24.24 4.38
CA ARG A 68 -0.71 -25.47 4.58
C ARG A 68 -0.62 -25.86 6.05
N ILE A 69 -0.25 -24.91 6.93
CA ILE A 69 -0.14 -25.15 8.37
C ILE A 69 -1.51 -25.51 8.98
N LEU A 70 -2.60 -24.87 8.54
CA LEU A 70 -3.93 -25.21 9.02
C LEU A 70 -4.34 -26.62 8.59
N GLN A 71 -4.05 -27.02 7.36
CA GLN A 71 -4.30 -28.40 6.89
C GLN A 71 -3.48 -29.44 7.67
N GLU A 72 -2.23 -29.12 8.03
CA GLU A 72 -1.37 -30.00 8.83
C GLU A 72 -1.83 -30.09 10.29
N ARG A 73 -2.34 -29.00 10.88
CA ARG A 73 -2.70 -28.93 12.31
C ARG A 73 -4.15 -29.32 12.61
N ILE A 74 -5.08 -29.09 11.68
CA ILE A 74 -6.48 -29.44 11.85
C ILE A 74 -6.63 -30.90 11.51
N ILE A 75 -6.88 -31.71 12.53
CA ILE A 75 -7.22 -33.12 12.35
C ILE A 75 -8.62 -33.18 11.72
N PRO A 76 -8.82 -33.92 10.61
CA PRO A 76 -10.14 -34.16 10.06
C PRO A 76 -11.06 -34.78 11.12
N LEU A 77 -12.33 -34.41 11.10
CA LEU A 77 -13.29 -35.01 12.01
C LEU A 77 -13.35 -36.53 11.74
N PRO A 78 -13.25 -37.38 12.78
CA PRO A 78 -13.47 -38.81 12.62
C PRO A 78 -14.89 -39.07 12.11
N ASP A 79 -15.06 -40.16 11.37
CA ASP A 79 -16.38 -40.59 10.94
C ASP A 79 -17.17 -41.06 12.17
N LEU A 80 -18.31 -40.41 12.43
CA LEU A 80 -19.10 -40.60 13.64
C LEU A 80 -20.16 -41.68 13.46
N ASP A 81 -20.48 -42.05 12.22
CA ASP A 81 -21.54 -43.02 11.93
C ASP A 81 -21.09 -44.48 12.17
N ASP A 82 -19.76 -44.74 12.08
CA ASP A 82 -19.15 -46.07 12.24
C ASP A 82 -18.31 -46.20 13.54
N CYS A 83 -18.42 -45.25 14.48
CA CYS A 83 -17.61 -45.24 15.70
C CYS A 83 -18.39 -45.85 16.88
N ASP A 84 -17.86 -46.91 17.51
CA ASP A 84 -18.45 -47.49 18.72
C ASP A 84 -18.07 -46.72 20.01
N ASP A 85 -16.94 -46.00 20.00
CA ASP A 85 -16.34 -45.35 21.17
C ASP A 85 -16.45 -43.80 21.15
N LEU A 86 -17.66 -43.28 20.92
CA LEU A 86 -17.92 -41.83 20.84
C LEU A 86 -17.45 -41.03 22.07
N GLU A 87 -17.54 -41.61 23.26
CA GLU A 87 -17.15 -40.95 24.51
C GLU A 87 -15.64 -40.70 24.59
N GLU A 88 -14.83 -41.64 24.10
CA GLU A 88 -13.39 -41.47 24.04
C GLU A 88 -12.99 -40.36 23.06
N VAL A 89 -13.59 -40.36 21.86
CA VAL A 89 -13.39 -39.32 20.85
C VAL A 89 -13.75 -37.94 21.42
N TYR A 90 -14.90 -37.82 22.10
CA TYR A 90 -15.31 -36.58 22.75
C TYR A 90 -14.27 -36.09 23.77
N ASN A 91 -13.78 -36.98 24.64
CA ASN A 91 -12.82 -36.64 25.67
C ASN A 91 -11.48 -36.17 25.09
N GLN A 92 -10.97 -36.86 24.05
CA GLN A 92 -9.75 -36.47 23.35
C GLN A 92 -9.89 -35.08 22.69
N MET A 93 -11.00 -34.82 22.00
CA MET A 93 -11.28 -33.52 21.39
C MET A 93 -11.39 -32.41 22.44
N ARG A 94 -12.05 -32.69 23.57
CA ARG A 94 -12.20 -31.76 24.68
C ARG A 94 -10.85 -31.40 25.30
N GLU A 95 -9.98 -32.37 25.55
CA GLU A 95 -8.63 -32.14 26.09
C GLU A 95 -7.80 -31.29 25.12
N ARG A 96 -7.85 -31.62 23.82
CA ARG A 96 -7.17 -30.86 22.78
C ARG A 96 -7.66 -29.41 22.70
N LEU A 97 -8.96 -29.19 22.81
CA LEU A 97 -9.55 -27.85 22.81
C LEU A 97 -9.05 -27.01 23.99
N ILE A 98 -9.01 -27.59 25.19
CA ILE A 98 -8.52 -26.89 26.39
C ILE A 98 -7.05 -26.50 26.23
N ALA A 99 -6.21 -27.40 25.71
CA ALA A 99 -4.80 -27.11 25.45
C ALA A 99 -4.63 -25.98 24.41
N LEU A 100 -5.40 -26.01 23.32
CA LEU A 100 -5.36 -24.98 22.28
C LEU A 100 -5.83 -23.62 22.80
N GLU A 101 -6.84 -23.57 23.66
CA GLU A 101 -7.32 -22.32 24.26
C GLU A 101 -6.26 -21.71 25.18
N SER A 102 -5.55 -22.54 25.95
CA SER A 102 -4.41 -22.10 26.76
C SER A 102 -3.30 -21.51 25.88
N GLU A 103 -2.89 -22.20 24.80
CA GLU A 103 -1.85 -21.70 23.88
C GLU A 103 -2.29 -20.40 23.20
N ASN A 104 -3.55 -20.31 22.79
CA ASN A 104 -4.13 -19.10 22.18
C ASN A 104 -4.08 -17.91 23.16
N TYR A 105 -4.39 -18.13 24.43
CA TYR A 105 -4.29 -17.11 25.45
C TYR A 105 -2.84 -16.60 25.61
N ASP A 106 -1.87 -17.50 25.73
CA ASP A 106 -0.45 -17.14 25.89
C ASP A 106 0.09 -16.33 24.70
N VAL A 107 -0.25 -16.76 23.48
CA VAL A 107 0.11 -16.05 22.24
C VAL A 107 -0.56 -14.67 22.21
N SER A 108 -1.86 -14.61 22.50
CA SER A 108 -2.63 -13.35 22.50
C SER A 108 -2.10 -12.37 23.54
N TYR A 109 -1.74 -12.84 24.73
CA TYR A 109 -1.14 -12.02 25.77
C TYR A 109 0.21 -11.46 25.34
N THR A 110 1.07 -12.30 24.75
CA THR A 110 2.37 -11.89 24.22
C THR A 110 2.24 -10.83 23.13
N VAL A 111 1.33 -11.03 22.17
CA VAL A 111 1.04 -10.04 21.11
C VAL A 111 0.58 -8.72 21.72
N ARG A 112 -0.33 -8.77 22.70
CA ARG A 112 -0.83 -7.57 23.39
C ARG A 112 0.29 -6.80 24.09
N GLN A 113 1.19 -7.51 24.77
CA GLN A 113 2.35 -6.89 25.42
C GLN A 113 3.27 -6.20 24.40
N LYS A 114 3.48 -6.83 23.24
CA LYS A 114 4.28 -6.25 22.16
C LYS A 114 3.60 -5.05 21.52
N ASP A 115 2.28 -5.05 21.37
CA ASP A 115 1.53 -3.89 20.89
C ASP A 115 1.67 -2.70 21.85
N PHE A 116 1.59 -2.94 23.16
CA PHE A 116 1.85 -1.91 24.16
C PHE A 116 3.29 -1.37 24.07
N GLU A 117 4.29 -2.24 23.94
CA GLU A 117 5.69 -1.85 23.78
C GLU A 117 5.91 -1.00 22.52
N ILE A 118 5.32 -1.40 21.39
CA ILE A 118 5.37 -0.64 20.12
C ILE A 118 4.71 0.73 20.29
N ASN A 119 3.57 0.82 20.98
CA ASN A 119 2.88 2.08 21.21
C ASN A 119 3.72 3.02 22.09
N GLU A 120 4.30 2.52 23.18
CA GLU A 120 5.19 3.31 24.06
C GLU A 120 6.42 3.81 23.30
N LEU A 121 7.06 2.96 22.50
CA LEU A 121 8.19 3.35 21.66
C LEU A 121 7.79 4.37 20.59
N THR A 122 6.59 4.22 20.02
CA THR A 122 6.04 5.16 19.02
C THR A 122 5.81 6.54 19.64
N ILE A 123 5.26 6.59 20.85
CA ILE A 123 5.09 7.84 21.63
C ILE A 123 6.45 8.47 21.92
N ALA A 124 7.42 7.68 22.43
CA ALA A 124 8.75 8.17 22.73
C ALA A 124 9.48 8.74 21.50
N VAL A 125 9.38 8.07 20.35
CA VAL A 125 9.95 8.54 19.08
C VAL A 125 9.27 9.84 18.62
N ASN A 126 7.95 9.95 18.76
CA ASN A 126 7.21 11.15 18.39
C ASN A 126 7.56 12.35 19.28
N ASP A 127 7.69 12.13 20.59
CA ASP A 127 8.11 13.17 21.55
C ASP A 127 9.54 13.64 21.32
N LEU A 128 10.44 12.73 20.93
CA LEU A 128 11.83 13.06 20.57
C LEU A 128 11.94 13.83 19.25
N ARG A 129 11.12 13.46 18.25
CA ARG A 129 11.06 14.16 16.95
C ARG A 129 10.31 15.49 17.03
N GLY A 130 9.54 15.70 18.10
CA GLY A 130 8.68 16.84 18.33
C GLY A 130 7.30 16.65 17.68
N LYS A 131 6.23 16.80 18.48
CA LYS A 131 4.81 16.72 18.05
C LYS A 131 4.49 17.59 16.83
N PHE A 132 5.22 18.69 16.66
CA PHE A 132 5.18 19.56 15.48
C PHE A 132 6.56 19.58 14.79
N VAL A 133 6.88 18.52 14.04
CA VAL A 133 7.89 18.64 12.98
C VAL A 133 7.35 19.71 12.03
N LYS A 134 7.85 20.95 12.10
CA LYS A 134 7.39 22.07 11.26
C LYS A 134 7.45 21.61 9.80
N PRO A 135 6.31 21.30 9.16
CA PRO A 135 6.33 20.84 7.78
C PRO A 135 6.93 21.99 6.97
N THR A 136 7.91 21.69 6.12
CA THR A 136 8.45 22.71 5.22
C THR A 136 7.28 23.26 4.40
N LEU A 137 6.88 24.50 4.68
CA LEU A 137 5.74 25.13 4.03
C LEU A 137 6.06 25.24 2.54
N LYS A 138 5.43 24.40 1.71
CA LYS A 138 5.48 24.54 0.26
C LYS A 138 4.43 25.58 -0.13
N LYS A 139 4.79 26.51 -1.01
CA LYS A 139 3.83 27.41 -1.64
C LYS A 139 2.89 26.55 -2.50
N VAL A 140 1.72 26.24 -1.95
CA VAL A 140 0.65 25.55 -2.66
C VAL A 140 -0.24 26.60 -3.29
N SER A 141 -0.37 26.61 -4.62
CA SER A 141 -1.38 27.42 -5.28
C SER A 141 -2.76 26.83 -4.91
N LYS A 142 -3.70 27.67 -4.45
CA LYS A 142 -5.05 27.21 -4.04
C LYS A 142 -5.89 26.69 -5.22
N THR A 143 -5.42 26.90 -6.45
CA THR A 143 -6.18 26.73 -7.69
C THR A 143 -5.74 25.55 -8.56
N GLU A 144 -4.47 25.13 -8.59
CA GLU A 144 -4.03 24.02 -9.47
C GLU A 144 -4.78 22.70 -9.20
N GLY A 145 -4.91 22.32 -7.92
CA GLY A 145 -5.58 21.06 -7.56
C GLY A 145 -7.09 21.06 -7.79
N LYS A 146 -7.72 22.23 -7.94
CA LYS A 146 -9.16 22.35 -8.28
C LYS A 146 -9.37 22.22 -9.79
N PHE A 147 -8.47 22.79 -10.61
CA PHE A 147 -8.49 22.60 -12.07
C PHE A 147 -8.16 21.17 -12.47
N ASP A 148 -7.23 20.49 -11.78
CA ASP A 148 -6.95 19.07 -12.04
C ASP A 148 -8.13 18.14 -11.73
N LYS A 149 -8.98 18.48 -10.73
CA LYS A 149 -10.21 17.74 -10.45
C LYS A 149 -11.28 17.97 -11.51
N LEU A 150 -11.37 19.18 -12.08
CA LEU A 150 -12.27 19.47 -13.21
C LEU A 150 -11.80 18.72 -14.46
N LYS A 151 -10.49 18.79 -14.76
CA LYS A 151 -9.86 18.04 -15.86
C LYS A 151 -9.95 16.53 -15.68
N LYS A 152 -9.81 15.96 -14.47
CA LYS A 152 -9.94 14.50 -14.25
C LYS A 152 -11.37 13.99 -14.27
N LYS A 153 -12.35 14.80 -13.85
CA LYS A 153 -13.77 14.43 -13.97
C LYS A 153 -14.21 14.40 -15.43
N GLU A 154 -13.64 15.27 -16.27
CA GLU A 154 -13.86 15.25 -17.72
C GLU A 154 -12.96 14.24 -18.45
N ALA A 155 -11.72 14.01 -18.00
CA ALA A 155 -10.75 13.16 -18.71
C ALA A 155 -10.94 11.64 -18.55
N ALA A 156 -11.88 11.17 -17.73
CA ALA A 156 -12.21 9.75 -17.70
C ALA A 156 -13.01 9.28 -18.94
N LYS A 157 -13.40 10.20 -19.84
CA LYS A 157 -13.98 9.84 -21.15
C LYS A 157 -13.78 10.87 -22.26
N VAL A 158 -12.73 11.68 -22.19
CA VAL A 158 -12.26 12.44 -23.37
C VAL A 158 -11.04 11.72 -23.90
N ASP A 159 -11.32 10.61 -24.60
CA ASP A 159 -10.33 9.99 -25.46
C ASP A 159 -9.94 11.01 -26.52
N PHE A 160 -8.72 11.56 -26.45
CA PHE A 160 -8.30 12.61 -27.40
C PHE A 160 -8.32 12.10 -28.86
N ARG A 161 -8.36 10.77 -29.05
CA ARG A 161 -8.58 10.13 -30.35
C ARG A 161 -10.02 10.22 -30.87
N SER A 162 -11.04 10.36 -30.01
CA SER A 162 -12.44 10.41 -30.47
C SER A 162 -12.80 11.72 -31.18
N ASN A 163 -12.07 12.81 -30.89
CA ASN A 163 -12.20 14.10 -31.58
C ASN A 163 -11.25 14.27 -32.79
N LEU A 164 -10.37 13.29 -33.05
CA LEU A 164 -9.52 13.28 -34.23
C LEU A 164 -10.16 12.37 -35.28
N LYS A 165 -10.44 12.88 -36.47
CA LYS A 165 -10.84 12.04 -37.60
C LYS A 165 -9.69 11.07 -37.92
N GLN A 166 -9.86 9.78 -37.63
CA GLN A 166 -9.03 8.74 -38.24
C GLN A 166 -9.34 8.73 -39.74
N ILE A 167 -8.39 9.17 -40.55
CA ILE A 167 -8.48 9.03 -42.00
C ILE A 167 -8.08 7.59 -42.30
N GLU A 168 -9.07 6.73 -42.55
CA GLU A 168 -8.85 5.43 -43.17
C GLU A 168 -8.39 5.67 -44.60
N LYS A 169 -7.07 5.74 -44.80
CA LYS A 169 -6.49 5.70 -46.14
C LYS A 169 -6.61 4.26 -46.64
N ASN A 170 -7.73 3.93 -47.28
CA ASN A 170 -7.87 2.77 -48.17
C ASN A 170 -7.07 3.00 -49.46
N GLN A 171 -5.74 3.17 -49.35
CA GLN A 171 -4.85 3.21 -50.52
C GLN A 171 -4.27 1.84 -50.88
N PHE A 172 -4.76 0.76 -50.26
CA PHE A 172 -4.32 -0.61 -50.53
C PHE A 172 -5.46 -1.63 -50.71
N ALA A 173 -6.71 -1.19 -50.88
CA ALA A 173 -7.79 -2.08 -51.32
C ALA A 173 -7.87 -2.05 -52.85
N MET A 174 -7.23 -3.04 -53.45
CA MET A 174 -7.25 -3.39 -54.87
C MET A 174 -8.70 -3.70 -55.32
N GLU A 175 -9.05 -3.24 -56.52
CA GLU A 175 -10.28 -3.47 -57.31
C GLU A 175 -11.17 -4.66 -56.93
N GLU A 176 -12.47 -4.41 -56.71
CA GLU A 176 -13.52 -5.12 -57.45
C GLU A 176 -14.86 -4.35 -57.40
N GLU A 177 -15.31 -4.01 -58.61
CA GLU A 177 -16.68 -3.88 -59.14
C GLU A 177 -17.89 -3.51 -58.24
N GLY A 178 -18.59 -2.45 -58.67
CA GLY A 178 -20.06 -2.48 -58.74
C GLY A 178 -20.86 -1.70 -57.69
N LYS A 179 -21.27 -0.47 -58.05
CA LYS A 179 -22.68 -0.07 -58.31
C LYS A 179 -22.98 1.40 -57.96
N GLU A 180 -23.48 2.06 -59.00
CA GLU A 180 -24.43 3.17 -59.05
C GLU A 180 -24.19 4.43 -58.21
N LYS A 181 -23.63 5.43 -58.92
CA LYS A 181 -23.73 6.85 -58.61
C LYS A 181 -25.19 7.28 -58.53
N ALA A 182 -25.75 7.34 -57.32
CA ALA A 182 -26.94 8.13 -57.06
C ALA A 182 -26.59 9.62 -57.29
N LYS A 183 -27.22 10.23 -58.30
CA LYS A 183 -27.08 11.66 -58.62
C LYS A 183 -27.48 12.49 -57.40
N ALA A 184 -26.65 13.47 -57.05
CA ALA A 184 -26.92 14.39 -55.95
C ALA A 184 -28.12 15.30 -56.26
N ASP A 185 -28.96 15.49 -55.25
CA ASP A 185 -30.30 16.11 -55.25
C ASP A 185 -30.31 17.64 -55.47
N TRP A 186 -29.36 18.16 -56.27
CA TRP A 186 -29.32 19.58 -56.65
C TRP A 186 -29.03 19.80 -58.14
N ALA A 187 -28.94 18.73 -58.93
CA ALA A 187 -28.83 18.82 -60.38
C ALA A 187 -30.18 18.44 -61.03
N LYS A 188 -31.02 19.46 -61.20
CA LYS A 188 -32.09 19.48 -62.21
C LYS A 188 -31.52 20.04 -63.51
#